data_AF-A0A1H3YMP6-F1
#
_entry.id   AF-A0A1H3YMP6-F1
#
_cell.length_a   1.000
_cell.length_b   1.000
_cell.length_c   1.000
_cell.angle_alpha   90.00
_cell.angle_beta   90.00
_cell.angle_gamma   90.00
#
_symmetry.space_group_name_H-M   'P 1'
#
loop_
_entity.id
_entity.type
_entity.pdbx_description
1 polymer ?
#
loop_
_entity_poly.entity_id
_entity_poly.type
_entity_poly.pdbx_seq_one_letter_code
_entity_poly.pdbx_strand_id
1 'polypeptide(L)'
;MGWWGDWISPRRMNRLGILNMNKRNIDYISRYNDRSAYPLVDNKLLTKQTVAEYGVATPALLQVVREQHEIGHFMERVKGFDGFAIKPAKGSGGKGILVIGSHEGERFIKASGMEISLQEIERHLSNILAGLYSLGGAPDVAIVEALVRSEPGLARHSFQGVPDIRIIVFQGYPVMAMLRLATRASDGKANLHQGAVGVGLDLANGRARNAVQFDRPLTLHPDTGLELNSIEIESWQYLLNMASSCYEATGLGYMGVDLVVDALRGPLLLELNARPGLAIQIANGKGLLPRLQAVEALRRPHLTPEARVEWAMQQAGAKPGDIDPAPLCLVNSILSEQQRTPADG
;
A
#
# COMPACT_ATOMS: atom_id res chain seq x y z
N MET A 1 11.85 -12.89 35.33
CA MET A 1 13.11 -13.38 34.75
C MET A 1 13.38 -12.59 33.48
N GLY A 2 14.60 -12.05 33.36
CA GLY A 2 14.92 -10.89 32.53
C GLY A 2 14.71 -11.07 31.02
N TRP A 3 14.14 -10.03 30.39
CA TRP A 3 14.00 -9.91 28.95
C TRP A 3 15.26 -9.21 28.40
N TRP A 4 16.35 -9.95 28.23
CA TRP A 4 17.55 -9.48 27.55
C TRP A 4 17.65 -10.18 26.19
N GLY A 5 17.27 -9.44 25.13
CA GLY A 5 17.80 -9.52 23.77
C GLY A 5 18.00 -10.90 23.10
N ASP A 6 16.93 -11.55 22.67
CA ASP A 6 17.04 -12.63 21.67
C ASP A 6 17.12 -12.03 20.26
N TRP A 7 18.29 -11.53 19.89
CA TRP A 7 18.57 -11.15 18.50
C TRP A 7 18.58 -12.41 17.62
N ILE A 8 17.83 -12.38 16.52
CA ILE A 8 17.88 -13.49 15.54
C ILE A 8 19.26 -13.53 14.85
N SER A 9 19.91 -14.69 14.85
CA SER A 9 21.22 -14.82 14.20
C SER A 9 21.11 -14.71 12.67
N PRO A 10 22.12 -14.16 11.95
CA PRO A 10 22.09 -14.06 10.49
C PRO A 10 21.89 -15.41 9.78
N ARG A 11 22.46 -16.49 10.33
CA ARG A 11 22.26 -17.86 9.82
C ARG A 11 20.80 -18.29 9.92
N ARG A 12 20.15 -17.99 11.05
CA ARG A 12 18.73 -18.30 11.25
C ARG A 12 17.85 -17.44 10.34
N MET A 13 18.18 -16.16 10.19
CA MET A 13 17.49 -15.24 9.27
C MET A 13 17.55 -15.73 7.82
N ASN A 14 18.72 -16.18 7.36
CA ASN A 14 18.89 -16.79 6.03
C ASN A 14 18.09 -18.09 5.88
N ARG A 15 18.08 -18.96 6.92
CA ARG A 15 17.29 -20.20 6.91
C ARG A 15 15.78 -19.94 6.81
N LEU A 16 15.31 -18.87 7.45
CA LEU A 16 13.91 -18.42 7.36
C LEU A 16 13.60 -17.66 6.06
N GLY A 17 14.61 -17.41 5.22
CA GLY A 17 14.45 -16.70 3.96
C GLY A 17 14.05 -15.23 4.11
N ILE A 18 14.38 -14.60 5.24
CA ILE A 18 14.08 -13.18 5.44
C ILE A 18 14.93 -12.35 4.49
N LEU A 19 14.27 -11.57 3.65
CA LEU A 19 14.90 -10.57 2.80
C LEU A 19 15.23 -9.33 3.66
N ASN A 20 16.47 -8.87 3.61
CA ASN A 20 16.89 -7.62 4.25
C ASN A 20 16.86 -6.44 3.25
N MET A 21 16.94 -5.22 3.78
CA MET A 21 16.82 -3.98 3.00
C MET A 21 17.88 -3.86 1.90
N ASN A 22 19.15 -4.17 2.22
CA ASN A 22 20.25 -4.06 1.28
C ASN A 22 20.10 -5.04 0.13
N LYS A 23 19.80 -6.30 0.44
CA LYS A 23 19.56 -7.34 -0.56
C LYS A 23 18.35 -6.99 -1.44
N ARG A 24 17.26 -6.48 -0.86
CA ARG A 24 16.10 -5.98 -1.63
C ARG A 24 16.51 -4.87 -2.60
N ASN A 25 17.27 -3.88 -2.12
CA ASN A 25 17.64 -2.71 -2.92
C ASN A 25 18.57 -3.07 -4.08
N ILE A 26 19.58 -3.91 -3.82
CA ILE A 26 20.61 -4.27 -4.80
C ILE A 26 20.11 -5.38 -5.73
N ASP A 27 19.70 -6.51 -5.17
CA ASP A 27 19.47 -7.73 -5.96
C ASP A 27 18.11 -7.73 -6.66
N TYR A 28 17.14 -6.97 -6.14
CA TYR A 28 15.77 -6.96 -6.65
C TYR A 28 15.38 -5.62 -7.28
N ILE A 29 15.41 -4.52 -6.52
CA ILE A 29 15.00 -3.21 -7.04
C ILE A 29 15.98 -2.73 -8.12
N SER A 30 17.26 -2.59 -7.83
CA SER A 30 18.23 -2.05 -8.79
C SER A 30 18.43 -2.93 -10.02
N ARG A 31 18.19 -4.24 -9.88
CA ARG A 31 18.38 -5.22 -10.96
C ARG A 31 17.16 -5.31 -11.88
N TYR A 32 15.96 -5.23 -11.34
CA TYR A 32 14.73 -5.51 -12.09
C TYR A 32 13.84 -4.28 -12.33
N ASN A 33 14.18 -3.12 -11.76
CA ASN A 33 13.49 -1.87 -12.03
C ASN A 33 14.41 -0.92 -12.80
N ASP A 34 14.07 -0.66 -14.06
CA ASP A 34 14.69 0.46 -14.79
C ASP A 34 14.28 1.78 -14.13
N ARG A 35 15.27 2.63 -13.83
CA ARG A 35 15.07 3.95 -13.22
C ARG A 35 14.22 4.87 -14.10
N SER A 36 14.25 4.66 -15.41
CA SER A 36 13.41 5.41 -16.37
C SER A 36 11.91 5.23 -16.10
N ALA A 37 11.50 4.09 -15.49
CA ALA A 37 10.11 3.77 -15.19
C ALA A 37 9.62 4.28 -13.82
N TYR A 38 10.50 4.82 -12.97
CA TYR A 38 10.12 5.29 -11.63
C TYR A 38 9.07 6.41 -11.64
N PRO A 39 9.10 7.36 -12.59
CA PRO A 39 8.04 8.37 -12.70
C PRO A 39 6.63 7.78 -12.82
N LEU A 40 6.48 6.58 -13.39
CA LEU A 40 5.18 5.90 -13.57
C LEU A 40 4.50 5.55 -12.24
N VAL A 41 5.27 5.42 -11.15
CA VAL A 41 4.75 5.06 -9.81
C VAL A 41 4.95 6.15 -8.78
N ASP A 42 5.91 7.06 -8.98
CA ASP A 42 6.14 8.20 -8.09
C ASP A 42 5.13 9.35 -8.33
N ASN A 43 4.42 9.34 -9.46
CA ASN A 43 3.38 10.31 -9.80
C ASN A 43 2.02 9.63 -9.96
N LYS A 44 1.12 9.83 -9.00
CA LYS A 44 -0.21 9.20 -8.95
C LYS A 44 -1.08 9.48 -10.18
N LEU A 45 -0.94 10.66 -10.80
CA LEU A 45 -1.69 10.99 -12.02
C LEU A 45 -1.19 10.15 -13.19
N LEU A 46 0.14 10.05 -13.34
CA LEU A 46 0.75 9.23 -14.38
C LEU A 46 0.48 7.74 -14.15
N THR A 47 0.55 7.27 -12.91
CA THR A 47 0.17 5.91 -12.53
C THR A 47 -1.24 5.60 -13.03
N LYS A 48 -2.21 6.46 -12.70
CA LYS A 48 -3.61 6.27 -13.09
C LYS A 48 -3.80 6.18 -14.60
N GLN A 49 -3.18 7.07 -15.35
CA GLN A 49 -3.26 7.08 -16.82
C GLN A 49 -2.66 5.79 -17.39
N THR A 50 -1.49 5.39 -16.89
CA THR A 50 -0.75 4.22 -17.39
C THR A 50 -1.50 2.92 -17.13
N VAL A 51 -2.03 2.72 -15.92
CA VAL A 51 -2.67 1.44 -15.55
C VAL A 51 -4.08 1.28 -16.15
N ALA A 52 -4.73 2.38 -16.52
CA ALA A 52 -6.06 2.35 -17.14
C ALA A 52 -6.05 1.61 -18.49
N GLU A 53 -4.96 1.73 -19.25
CA GLU A 53 -4.76 1.01 -20.52
C GLU A 53 -4.69 -0.51 -20.34
N TYR A 54 -4.40 -0.98 -19.12
CA TYR A 54 -4.28 -2.39 -18.75
C TYR A 54 -5.50 -2.88 -17.95
N GLY A 55 -6.62 -2.15 -17.99
CA GLY A 55 -7.87 -2.54 -17.33
C GLY A 55 -7.81 -2.48 -15.79
N VAL A 56 -6.82 -1.81 -15.21
CA VAL A 56 -6.70 -1.66 -13.75
C VAL A 56 -7.56 -0.49 -13.29
N ALA A 57 -8.61 -0.81 -12.54
CA ALA A 57 -9.51 0.19 -11.98
C ALA A 57 -8.82 1.02 -10.88
N THR A 58 -9.11 2.31 -10.84
CA THR A 58 -8.64 3.25 -9.82
C THR A 58 -9.79 4.18 -9.41
N PRO A 59 -9.71 4.91 -8.28
CA PRO A 59 -10.77 5.86 -7.93
C PRO A 59 -10.96 6.91 -9.04
N ALA A 60 -12.21 7.25 -9.37
CA ALA A 60 -12.47 8.15 -10.50
C ALA A 60 -11.75 9.50 -10.32
N LEU A 61 -11.01 9.92 -11.35
CA LEU A 61 -10.38 11.24 -11.40
C LEU A 61 -11.44 12.28 -11.73
N LEU A 62 -11.72 13.19 -10.79
CA LEU A 62 -12.74 14.21 -10.93
C LEU A 62 -12.16 15.49 -11.53
N GLN A 63 -10.98 15.88 -11.04
CA GLN A 63 -10.30 17.08 -11.48
C GLN A 63 -8.79 16.96 -11.28
N VAL A 64 -8.03 17.64 -12.13
CA VAL A 64 -6.61 17.94 -11.90
C VAL A 64 -6.48 19.46 -11.83
N VAL A 65 -5.76 19.95 -10.83
CA VAL A 65 -5.35 21.35 -10.70
C VAL A 65 -3.84 21.40 -10.88
N ARG A 66 -3.39 22.07 -11.93
CA ARG A 66 -2.00 22.21 -12.36
C ARG A 66 -1.47 23.60 -12.09
N GLU A 67 -2.34 24.60 -12.14
CA GLU A 67 -1.95 26.01 -12.07
C GLU A 67 -2.81 26.82 -11.11
N GLN A 68 -2.23 27.89 -10.56
CA GLN A 68 -2.87 28.72 -9.54
C GLN A 68 -4.19 29.34 -10.02
N HIS A 69 -4.27 29.72 -11.30
CA HIS A 69 -5.47 30.34 -11.86
C HIS A 69 -6.65 29.35 -11.95
N GLU A 70 -6.39 28.04 -11.99
CA GLU A 70 -7.44 27.01 -12.06
C GLU A 70 -8.17 26.82 -10.71
N ILE A 71 -7.58 27.29 -9.61
CA ILE A 71 -8.15 27.15 -8.26
C ILE A 71 -9.49 27.90 -8.14
N GLY A 72 -9.63 29.07 -8.78
CA GLY A 72 -10.88 29.84 -8.75
C GLY A 72 -12.09 29.11 -9.34
N HIS A 73 -11.87 28.08 -10.16
CA HIS A 73 -12.92 27.24 -10.75
C HIS A 73 -13.14 25.93 -9.99
N PHE A 74 -12.50 25.75 -8.83
CA PHE A 74 -12.59 24.51 -8.06
C PHE A 74 -14.04 24.19 -7.66
N MET A 75 -14.76 25.17 -7.10
CA MET A 75 -16.16 24.99 -6.66
C MET A 75 -17.09 24.50 -7.77
N GLU A 76 -16.98 25.10 -8.96
CA GLU A 76 -17.84 24.79 -10.10
C GLU A 76 -17.71 23.33 -10.52
N ARG A 77 -16.49 22.77 -10.41
CA ARG A 77 -16.15 21.42 -10.82
C ARG A 77 -16.49 20.36 -9.77
N VAL A 78 -16.47 20.71 -8.48
CA VAL A 78 -16.80 19.76 -7.41
C VAL A 78 -18.28 19.72 -7.02
N LYS A 79 -19.08 20.72 -7.43
CA LYS A 79 -20.50 20.88 -7.05
C LYS A 79 -21.38 19.64 -7.28
N GLY A 80 -21.04 18.79 -8.26
CA GLY A 80 -21.81 17.59 -8.61
C GLY A 80 -21.44 16.33 -7.81
N PHE A 81 -20.48 16.40 -6.89
CA PHE A 81 -19.99 15.23 -6.17
C PHE A 81 -20.27 15.35 -4.68
N ASP A 82 -20.88 14.33 -4.07
CA ASP A 82 -21.18 14.38 -2.63
C ASP A 82 -19.91 14.52 -1.78
N GLY A 83 -18.78 13.96 -2.22
CA GLY A 83 -17.51 14.07 -1.52
C GLY A 83 -16.33 13.64 -2.39
N PHE A 84 -15.12 14.03 -1.98
CA PHE A 84 -13.91 13.82 -2.77
C PHE A 84 -12.65 13.85 -1.89
N ALA A 85 -11.54 13.32 -2.42
CA ALA A 85 -10.22 13.43 -1.82
C ALA A 85 -9.31 14.29 -2.69
N ILE A 86 -8.69 15.31 -2.08
CA ILE A 86 -7.64 16.13 -2.70
C ILE A 86 -6.30 15.58 -2.26
N LYS A 87 -5.38 15.36 -3.21
CA LYS A 87 -4.05 14.82 -2.92
C LYS A 87 -2.98 15.34 -3.87
N PRO A 88 -1.75 15.56 -3.38
CA PRO A 88 -0.58 15.81 -4.23
C PRO A 88 -0.27 14.59 -5.11
N ALA A 89 0.12 14.81 -6.36
CA ALA A 89 0.47 13.72 -7.26
C ALA A 89 1.77 13.02 -6.84
N LYS A 90 2.74 13.76 -6.30
CA LYS A 90 4.07 13.26 -5.88
C LYS A 90 4.22 13.16 -4.36
N GLY A 91 3.14 13.34 -3.59
CA GLY A 91 3.20 13.30 -2.13
C GLY A 91 3.45 11.89 -1.58
N SER A 92 4.03 11.84 -0.38
CA SER A 92 4.42 10.59 0.30
C SER A 92 3.82 10.49 1.71
N GLY A 93 3.61 9.25 2.18
CA GLY A 93 3.22 8.98 3.58
C GLY A 93 1.88 9.59 4.02
N GLY A 94 0.96 9.83 3.08
CA GLY A 94 -0.35 10.44 3.37
C GLY A 94 -0.32 11.95 3.64
N LYS A 95 0.83 12.62 3.49
CA LYS A 95 0.92 14.07 3.64
C LYS A 95 0.19 14.79 2.50
N GLY A 96 -0.52 15.87 2.84
CA GLY A 96 -1.25 16.68 1.86
C GLY A 96 -2.59 16.07 1.40
N ILE A 97 -2.99 14.91 1.91
CA ILE A 97 -4.29 14.32 1.61
C ILE A 97 -5.36 15.03 2.44
N LEU A 98 -6.34 15.62 1.77
CA LEU A 98 -7.53 16.21 2.39
C LEU A 98 -8.77 15.45 1.90
N VAL A 99 -9.48 14.81 2.82
CA VAL A 99 -10.68 14.01 2.52
C VAL A 99 -11.92 14.78 2.95
N ILE A 100 -12.75 15.13 1.98
CA ILE A 100 -14.05 15.79 2.16
C ILE A 100 -15.13 14.72 2.05
N GLY A 101 -15.83 14.48 3.14
CA GLY A 101 -16.91 13.49 3.22
C GLY A 101 -18.23 13.98 2.66
N SER A 102 -18.54 15.26 2.89
CA SER A 102 -19.72 15.95 2.37
C SER A 102 -19.46 17.45 2.18
N HIS A 103 -20.27 18.12 1.37
CA HIS A 103 -20.26 19.58 1.31
C HIS A 103 -21.62 20.16 0.89
N GLU A 104 -21.88 21.40 1.31
CA GLU A 104 -23.07 22.18 0.94
C GLU A 104 -22.67 23.64 0.70
N GLY A 105 -22.80 24.11 -0.55
CA GLY A 105 -22.25 25.41 -0.93
C GLY A 105 -20.74 25.46 -0.68
N GLU A 106 -20.28 26.49 0.03
CA GLU A 106 -18.86 26.69 0.38
C GLU A 106 -18.46 26.09 1.74
N ARG A 107 -19.37 25.35 2.38
CA ARG A 107 -19.11 24.62 3.63
C ARG A 107 -18.77 23.17 3.32
N PHE A 108 -17.59 22.72 3.73
CA PHE A 108 -17.12 21.36 3.51
C PHE A 108 -16.90 20.64 4.82
N ILE A 109 -17.30 19.37 4.89
CA ILE A 109 -17.12 18.53 6.07
C ILE A 109 -16.06 17.48 5.78
N LYS A 110 -14.97 17.50 6.56
CA LYS A 110 -13.93 16.47 6.48
C LYS A 110 -14.46 15.12 6.93
N ALA A 111 -13.78 14.04 6.56
CA ALA A 111 -14.06 12.71 7.09
C ALA A 111 -14.02 12.61 8.63
N SER A 112 -13.32 13.55 9.30
CA SER A 112 -13.28 13.66 10.76
C SER A 112 -14.51 14.36 11.37
N GLY A 113 -15.44 14.86 10.57
CA GLY A 113 -16.57 15.70 10.98
C GLY A 113 -16.24 17.17 11.18
N MET A 114 -14.99 17.59 11.00
CA MET A 114 -14.61 19.01 11.10
C MET A 114 -15.00 19.77 9.83
N GLU A 115 -15.59 20.95 10.01
CA GLU A 115 -15.87 21.88 8.91
C GLU A 115 -14.58 22.56 8.41
N ILE A 116 -14.54 22.85 7.11
CA ILE A 116 -13.51 23.63 6.44
C ILE A 116 -14.16 24.50 5.35
N SER A 117 -13.68 25.73 5.23
CA SER A 117 -14.17 26.69 4.23
C SER A 117 -13.55 26.47 2.85
N LEU A 118 -14.19 27.01 1.81
CA LEU A 118 -13.59 27.08 0.46
C LEU A 118 -12.20 27.73 0.48
N GLN A 119 -12.05 28.87 1.16
CA GLN A 119 -10.77 29.59 1.22
C GLN A 119 -9.63 28.72 1.78
N GLU A 120 -9.92 27.87 2.76
CA GLU A 120 -8.94 26.94 3.30
C GLU A 120 -8.60 25.81 2.33
N ILE A 121 -9.57 25.35 1.52
CA ILE A 121 -9.32 24.39 0.43
C ILE A 121 -8.46 25.02 -0.65
N GLU A 122 -8.75 26.24 -1.09
CA GLU A 122 -7.96 26.98 -2.08
C GLU A 122 -6.52 27.19 -1.62
N ARG A 123 -6.33 27.52 -0.33
CA ARG A 123 -5.01 27.60 0.30
C ARG A 123 -4.32 26.24 0.32
N HIS A 124 -5.04 25.16 0.60
CA HIS A 124 -4.50 23.80 0.57
C HIS A 124 -4.04 23.39 -0.84
N LEU A 125 -4.84 23.71 -1.87
CA LEU A 125 -4.47 23.51 -3.28
C LEU A 125 -3.22 24.31 -3.64
N SER A 126 -3.16 25.58 -3.25
CA SER A 126 -1.98 26.45 -3.47
C SER A 126 -0.72 25.86 -2.83
N ASN A 127 -0.84 25.33 -1.60
CA ASN A 127 0.26 24.65 -0.91
C ASN A 127 0.74 23.38 -1.65
N ILE A 128 -0.18 22.61 -2.22
CA ILE A 128 0.18 21.45 -3.07
C ILE A 128 0.96 21.92 -4.30
N LEU A 129 0.46 22.92 -5.03
CA LEU A 129 1.11 23.42 -6.24
C LEU A 129 2.51 23.98 -5.94
N ALA A 130 2.67 24.66 -4.81
CA ALA A 130 3.95 25.15 -4.32
C ALA A 130 4.92 24.05 -3.86
N GLY A 131 4.50 22.78 -3.85
CA GLY A 131 5.35 21.64 -3.51
C GLY A 131 5.48 21.35 -2.02
N LEU A 132 4.63 21.93 -1.15
CA LEU A 132 4.74 21.78 0.32
C LEU A 132 4.73 20.32 0.78
N TYR A 133 4.04 19.45 0.02
CA TYR A 133 3.88 18.03 0.33
C TYR A 133 4.72 17.10 -0.56
N SER A 134 5.47 17.67 -1.50
CA SER A 134 6.33 16.94 -2.43
C SER A 134 7.70 16.69 -1.84
N LEU A 135 8.30 15.56 -2.22
CA LEU A 135 9.71 15.29 -1.92
C LEU A 135 10.59 16.39 -2.54
N GLY A 136 11.38 17.07 -1.71
CA GLY A 136 12.29 18.15 -2.15
C GLY A 136 11.62 19.49 -2.45
N GLY A 137 10.34 19.69 -2.12
CA GLY A 137 9.66 20.98 -2.31
C GLY A 137 9.40 21.37 -3.77
N ALA A 138 9.54 20.42 -4.70
CA ALA A 138 9.33 20.68 -6.11
C ALA A 138 7.85 20.95 -6.42
N PRO A 139 7.53 21.84 -7.39
CA PRO A 139 6.17 22.06 -7.83
C PRO A 139 5.45 20.76 -8.19
N ASP A 140 4.16 20.71 -7.85
CA ASP A 140 3.32 19.53 -8.01
C ASP A 140 1.96 19.87 -8.60
N VAL A 141 1.15 18.84 -8.85
CA VAL A 141 -0.24 18.97 -9.25
C VAL A 141 -1.14 18.41 -8.17
N ALA A 142 -2.28 19.05 -7.94
CA ALA A 142 -3.31 18.52 -7.06
C ALA A 142 -4.30 17.66 -7.87
N ILE A 143 -4.55 16.46 -7.37
CA ILE A 143 -5.49 15.50 -7.92
C ILE A 143 -6.71 15.47 -7.02
N VAL A 144 -7.90 15.61 -7.61
CA VAL A 144 -9.19 15.46 -6.93
C VAL A 144 -9.82 14.16 -7.42
N GLU A 145 -10.08 13.24 -6.51
CA GLU A 145 -10.65 11.93 -6.82
C GLU A 145 -11.93 11.64 -6.05
N ALA A 146 -12.78 10.78 -6.61
CA ALA A 146 -13.93 10.25 -5.93
C ALA A 146 -13.51 9.50 -4.66
N LEU A 147 -14.26 9.68 -3.57
CA LEU A 147 -14.02 8.96 -2.33
C LEU A 147 -14.06 7.44 -2.56
N VAL A 148 -13.13 6.74 -1.91
CA VAL A 148 -13.24 5.29 -1.74
C VAL A 148 -14.14 5.03 -0.54
N ARG A 149 -15.17 4.21 -0.76
CA ARG A 149 -16.07 3.74 0.28
C ARG A 149 -15.71 2.29 0.57
N SER A 150 -14.98 2.05 1.64
CA SER A 150 -14.54 0.71 2.02
C SER A 150 -15.72 -0.27 2.09
N GLU A 151 -15.52 -1.48 1.55
CA GLU A 151 -16.46 -2.59 1.71
C GLU A 151 -16.76 -2.81 3.22
N PRO A 152 -18.04 -2.90 3.65
CA PRO A 152 -18.41 -2.93 5.07
C PRO A 152 -17.75 -4.05 5.90
N GLY A 153 -17.60 -5.23 5.33
CA GLY A 153 -16.94 -6.39 5.92
C GLY A 153 -15.48 -6.11 6.28
N LEU A 154 -14.73 -5.37 5.46
CA LEU A 154 -13.37 -4.91 5.77
C LEU A 154 -13.36 -3.64 6.63
N ALA A 155 -14.26 -2.70 6.37
CA ALA A 155 -14.31 -1.41 7.03
C ALA A 155 -14.43 -1.54 8.55
N ARG A 156 -15.23 -2.49 9.04
CA ARG A 156 -15.42 -2.75 10.48
C ARG A 156 -14.12 -3.14 11.23
N HIS A 157 -13.11 -3.65 10.52
CA HIS A 157 -11.84 -4.04 11.13
C HIS A 157 -10.84 -2.88 11.26
N SER A 158 -11.11 -1.71 10.67
CA SER A 158 -10.22 -0.55 10.70
C SER A 158 -10.79 0.58 11.56
N PHE A 159 -9.94 1.20 12.39
CA PHE A 159 -10.29 2.44 13.08
C PHE A 159 -10.17 3.61 12.10
N GLN A 160 -11.30 4.03 11.54
CA GLN A 160 -11.33 5.03 10.48
C GLN A 160 -10.41 4.63 9.31
N GLY A 161 -10.17 5.55 8.38
CA GLY A 161 -9.32 5.31 7.22
C GLY A 161 -9.87 4.24 6.27
N VAL A 162 -9.11 3.99 5.21
CA VAL A 162 -9.45 2.96 4.21
C VAL A 162 -8.54 1.76 4.47
N PRO A 163 -9.08 0.56 4.78
CA PRO A 163 -8.30 -0.67 4.81
C PRO A 163 -7.67 -0.90 3.45
N ASP A 164 -6.35 -1.10 3.40
CA ASP A 164 -5.65 -1.32 2.14
C ASP A 164 -4.89 -2.65 2.14
N ILE A 165 -4.83 -3.28 0.98
CA ILE A 165 -4.20 -4.56 0.73
C ILE A 165 -2.92 -4.29 -0.05
N ARG A 166 -1.77 -4.46 0.59
CA ARG A 166 -0.47 -4.40 -0.07
C ARG A 166 -0.10 -5.77 -0.59
N ILE A 167 0.18 -5.86 -1.88
CA ILE A 167 0.73 -7.04 -2.56
C ILE A 167 2.12 -6.68 -3.08
N ILE A 168 3.15 -7.44 -2.70
CA ILE A 168 4.44 -7.36 -3.37
C ILE A 168 4.37 -8.23 -4.63
N VAL A 169 4.73 -7.62 -5.76
CA VAL A 169 4.80 -8.26 -7.08
C VAL A 169 6.25 -8.29 -7.53
N PHE A 170 6.68 -9.45 -8.04
CA PHE A 170 8.00 -9.66 -8.61
C PHE A 170 7.88 -10.29 -10.00
N GLN A 171 8.34 -9.58 -11.04
CA GLN A 171 8.21 -9.93 -12.46
C GLN A 171 6.77 -10.32 -12.86
N GLY A 172 5.78 -9.61 -12.31
CA GLY A 172 4.36 -9.90 -12.51
C GLY A 172 3.79 -11.00 -11.62
N TYR A 173 4.58 -11.68 -10.80
CA TYR A 173 4.09 -12.69 -9.87
C TYR A 173 3.82 -12.08 -8.49
N PRO A 174 2.61 -12.20 -7.92
CA PRO A 174 2.37 -11.88 -6.52
C PRO A 174 3.19 -12.81 -5.62
N VAL A 175 4.02 -12.25 -4.73
CA VAL A 175 4.92 -13.03 -3.87
C VAL A 175 4.61 -12.90 -2.38
N MET A 176 3.91 -11.86 -1.95
CA MET A 176 3.41 -11.76 -0.57
C MET A 176 2.33 -10.69 -0.48
N ALA A 177 1.37 -10.88 0.42
CA ALA A 177 0.32 -9.90 0.65
C ALA A 177 0.08 -9.63 2.14
N MET A 178 -0.39 -8.43 2.46
CA MET A 178 -0.92 -8.09 3.77
C MET A 178 -2.06 -7.08 3.65
N LEU A 179 -3.03 -7.18 4.56
CA LEU A 179 -4.00 -6.13 4.83
C LEU A 179 -3.42 -5.18 5.88
N ARG A 180 -3.58 -3.88 5.69
CA ARG A 180 -3.25 -2.84 6.66
C ARG A 180 -4.54 -2.23 7.20
N LEU A 181 -4.64 -2.17 8.52
CA LEU A 181 -5.80 -1.64 9.24
C LEU A 181 -5.35 -0.44 10.06
N ALA A 182 -6.03 0.69 9.88
CA ALA A 182 -5.74 1.87 10.64
C ALA A 182 -6.14 1.70 12.11
N THR A 183 -5.36 2.33 12.98
CA THR A 183 -5.57 2.40 14.42
C THR A 183 -5.62 3.85 14.89
N ARG A 184 -6.07 4.07 16.12
CA ARG A 184 -5.94 5.37 16.77
C ARG A 184 -4.48 5.80 16.89
N ALA A 185 -3.58 4.85 17.17
CA ALA A 185 -2.14 5.11 17.26
C ALA A 185 -1.56 5.66 15.95
N SER A 186 -2.10 5.19 14.81
CA SER A 186 -1.73 5.65 13.47
C SER A 186 -2.48 6.88 12.96
N ASP A 187 -3.27 7.55 13.81
CA ASP A 187 -4.06 8.72 13.42
C ASP A 187 -5.01 8.41 12.24
N GLY A 188 -5.62 7.20 12.26
CA GLY A 188 -6.53 6.75 11.20
C GLY A 188 -5.86 6.42 9.87
N LYS A 189 -4.53 6.23 9.82
CA LYS A 189 -3.78 5.93 8.60
C LYS A 189 -3.31 4.48 8.56
N ALA A 190 -3.38 3.86 7.39
CA ALA A 190 -2.88 2.50 7.17
C ALA A 190 -1.33 2.47 7.00
N ASN A 191 -0.61 3.01 7.98
CA ASN A 191 0.86 3.06 8.02
C ASN A 191 1.40 2.28 9.22
N LEU A 192 2.03 1.13 8.94
CA LEU A 192 2.56 0.23 9.98
C LEU A 192 3.58 0.91 10.89
N HIS A 193 4.40 1.81 10.36
CA HIS A 193 5.38 2.55 11.15
C HIS A 193 4.74 3.55 12.12
N GLN A 194 3.52 4.01 11.82
CA GLN A 194 2.74 4.88 12.69
C GLN A 194 1.85 4.08 13.65
N GLY A 195 1.92 2.74 13.64
CA GLY A 195 1.15 1.89 14.55
C GLY A 195 -0.14 1.32 13.97
N ALA A 196 -0.30 1.33 12.64
CA ALA A 196 -1.33 0.54 11.99
C ALA A 196 -1.08 -0.98 12.21
N VAL A 197 -2.14 -1.76 12.17
CA VAL A 197 -2.05 -3.23 12.23
C VAL A 197 -1.77 -3.77 10.83
N GLY A 198 -0.83 -4.70 10.72
CA GLY A 198 -0.55 -5.47 9.50
C GLY A 198 -1.00 -6.90 9.68
N VAL A 199 -1.93 -7.36 8.84
CA VAL A 199 -2.44 -8.74 8.82
C VAL A 199 -1.87 -9.44 7.59
N GLY A 200 -1.00 -10.44 7.77
CA GLY A 200 -0.48 -11.25 6.67
C GLY A 200 -1.59 -12.07 6.02
N LEU A 201 -1.64 -12.05 4.69
CA LEU A 201 -2.64 -12.76 3.90
C LEU A 201 -2.02 -13.94 3.17
N ASP A 202 -2.70 -15.09 3.22
CA ASP A 202 -2.35 -16.25 2.42
C ASP A 202 -2.60 -15.97 0.93
N LEU A 203 -1.54 -16.01 0.12
CA LEU A 203 -1.67 -15.86 -1.33
C LEU A 203 -2.59 -16.92 -1.95
N ALA A 204 -2.70 -18.12 -1.37
CA ALA A 204 -3.51 -19.19 -1.96
C ALA A 204 -5.01 -18.92 -1.90
N ASN A 205 -5.50 -18.17 -0.91
CA ASN A 205 -6.93 -18.07 -0.61
C ASN A 205 -7.39 -16.73 0.00
N GLY A 206 -6.49 -15.78 0.26
CA GLY A 206 -6.83 -14.47 0.80
C GLY A 206 -7.19 -14.46 2.29
N ARG A 207 -6.97 -15.56 3.02
CA ARG A 207 -7.24 -15.63 4.47
C ARG A 207 -6.11 -15.04 5.29
N ALA A 208 -6.47 -14.41 6.40
CA ALA A 208 -5.54 -13.98 7.42
C ALA A 208 -4.74 -15.16 7.99
N ARG A 209 -3.45 -14.96 8.21
CA ARG A 209 -2.55 -15.96 8.82
C ARG A 209 -2.01 -15.52 10.16
N ASN A 210 -1.52 -14.30 10.23
CA ASN A 210 -0.92 -13.71 11.41
C ASN A 210 -1.15 -12.20 11.34
N ALA A 211 -1.12 -11.53 12.49
CA ALA A 211 -1.22 -10.09 12.53
C ALA A 211 -0.18 -9.50 13.48
N VAL A 212 0.27 -8.30 13.17
CA VAL A 212 1.27 -7.57 13.95
C VAL A 212 0.95 -6.10 14.08
N GLN A 213 1.37 -5.50 15.18
CA GLN A 213 1.38 -4.06 15.42
C GLN A 213 2.69 -3.71 16.12
N PHE A 214 3.42 -2.69 15.65
CA PHE A 214 4.78 -2.40 16.14
C PHE A 214 5.68 -3.65 16.12
N ASP A 215 5.56 -4.45 15.06
CA ASP A 215 6.28 -5.71 14.86
C ASP A 215 6.00 -6.79 15.94
N ARG A 216 4.98 -6.61 16.78
CA ARG A 216 4.55 -7.56 17.81
C ARG A 216 3.26 -8.26 17.41
N PRO A 217 3.13 -9.58 17.63
CA PRO A 217 1.92 -10.31 17.30
C PRO A 217 0.72 -9.83 18.10
N LEU A 218 -0.46 -9.84 17.47
CA LEU A 218 -1.75 -9.63 18.13
C LEU A 218 -2.84 -10.43 17.43
N THR A 219 -3.90 -10.78 18.16
CA THR A 219 -5.03 -11.56 17.64
C THR A 219 -6.28 -10.70 17.43
N LEU A 220 -6.41 -9.61 18.19
CA LEU A 220 -7.52 -8.67 18.14
C LEU A 220 -7.04 -7.30 17.66
N HIS A 221 -7.88 -6.60 16.90
CA HIS A 221 -7.61 -5.21 16.56
C HIS A 221 -7.71 -4.33 17.82
N PRO A 222 -6.71 -3.47 18.11
CA PRO A 222 -6.62 -2.76 19.40
C PRO A 222 -7.77 -1.78 19.65
N ASP A 223 -8.37 -1.24 18.59
CA ASP A 223 -9.43 -0.22 18.71
C ASP A 223 -10.83 -0.76 18.45
N THR A 224 -10.98 -1.83 17.67
CA THR A 224 -12.31 -2.38 17.31
C THR A 224 -12.63 -3.65 18.09
N GLY A 225 -11.63 -4.29 18.70
CA GLY A 225 -11.77 -5.54 19.45
C GLY A 225 -12.10 -6.76 18.58
N LEU A 226 -12.17 -6.61 17.25
CA LEU A 226 -12.49 -7.70 16.34
C LEU A 226 -11.31 -8.64 16.14
N GLU A 227 -11.60 -9.92 15.98
CA GLU A 227 -10.61 -10.93 15.61
C GLU A 227 -10.02 -10.65 14.23
N LEU A 228 -8.70 -10.77 14.13
CA LEU A 228 -7.95 -10.53 12.90
C LEU A 228 -7.78 -11.81 12.07
N ASN A 229 -7.76 -12.97 12.74
CA ASN A 229 -7.56 -14.27 12.09
C ASN A 229 -8.79 -14.78 11.33
N SER A 230 -9.96 -14.17 11.55
CA SER A 230 -11.21 -14.49 10.85
C SER A 230 -11.38 -13.72 9.54
N ILE A 231 -10.45 -12.80 9.22
CA ILE A 231 -10.52 -12.00 8.00
C ILE A 231 -10.25 -12.88 6.78
N GLU A 232 -11.14 -12.81 5.81
CA GLU A 232 -11.02 -13.40 4.49
C GLU A 232 -11.32 -12.31 3.45
N ILE A 233 -10.45 -12.16 2.45
CA ILE A 233 -10.65 -11.17 1.40
C ILE A 233 -11.48 -11.78 0.26
N GLU A 234 -12.66 -11.23 0.03
CA GLU A 234 -13.49 -11.59 -1.11
C GLU A 234 -12.84 -11.19 -2.44
N SER A 235 -13.19 -11.89 -3.52
CA SER A 235 -12.64 -11.63 -4.88
C SER A 235 -11.10 -11.66 -4.93
N TRP A 236 -10.47 -12.49 -4.09
CA TRP A 236 -9.02 -12.55 -3.92
C TRP A 236 -8.24 -12.72 -5.23
N GLN A 237 -8.66 -13.65 -6.08
CA GLN A 237 -7.98 -13.90 -7.36
C GLN A 237 -8.02 -12.67 -8.28
N TYR A 238 -9.12 -11.90 -8.27
CA TYR A 238 -9.24 -10.67 -9.06
C TYR A 238 -8.28 -9.58 -8.56
N LEU A 239 -8.13 -9.42 -7.24
CA LEU A 239 -7.12 -8.53 -6.64
C LEU A 239 -5.69 -8.93 -7.07
N LEU A 240 -5.38 -10.23 -7.04
CA LEU A 240 -4.08 -10.73 -7.48
C LEU A 240 -3.83 -10.50 -8.98
N ASN A 241 -4.84 -10.71 -9.82
CA ASN A 241 -4.77 -10.42 -11.27
C ASN A 241 -4.51 -8.94 -11.51
N MET A 242 -5.24 -8.06 -10.81
CA MET A 242 -5.04 -6.61 -10.89
C MET A 242 -3.61 -6.20 -10.49
N ALA A 243 -3.08 -6.77 -9.40
CA ALA A 243 -1.70 -6.54 -8.99
C ALA A 243 -0.68 -7.06 -10.01
N SER A 244 -0.93 -8.23 -10.61
CA SER A 244 -0.09 -8.79 -11.67
C SER A 244 -0.09 -7.93 -12.93
N SER A 245 -1.24 -7.39 -13.35
CA SER A 245 -1.35 -6.50 -14.52
C SER A 245 -0.59 -5.18 -14.38
N CYS A 246 -0.35 -4.72 -13.14
CA CYS A 246 0.47 -3.53 -12.90
C CYS A 246 1.92 -3.72 -13.39
N TYR A 247 2.41 -4.96 -13.51
CA TYR A 247 3.74 -5.24 -14.05
C TYR A 247 3.80 -4.84 -15.52
N GLU A 248 2.75 -5.11 -16.28
CA GLU A 248 2.71 -4.80 -17.72
C GLU A 248 2.55 -3.30 -17.93
N ALA A 249 1.77 -2.66 -17.06
CA ALA A 249 1.61 -1.21 -17.07
C ALA A 249 2.91 -0.45 -16.81
N THR A 250 3.80 -0.98 -15.96
CA THR A 250 4.96 -0.21 -15.47
C THR A 250 6.31 -0.72 -15.95
N GLY A 251 6.42 -2.00 -16.32
CA GLY A 251 7.69 -2.68 -16.55
C GLY A 251 8.56 -2.86 -15.31
N LEU A 252 8.10 -2.45 -14.12
CA LEU A 252 8.87 -2.57 -12.88
C LEU A 252 8.84 -4.01 -12.36
N GLY A 253 9.99 -4.68 -12.42
CA GLY A 253 10.10 -6.07 -12.01
C GLY A 253 9.99 -6.32 -10.50
N TYR A 254 10.07 -5.32 -9.63
CA TYR A 254 9.80 -5.45 -8.19
C TYR A 254 9.06 -4.23 -7.67
N MET A 255 7.85 -4.41 -7.15
CA MET A 255 7.03 -3.30 -6.64
C MET A 255 6.03 -3.74 -5.57
N GLY A 256 5.53 -2.76 -4.81
CA GLY A 256 4.33 -2.89 -4.01
C GLY A 256 3.14 -2.34 -4.77
N VAL A 257 2.04 -3.08 -4.74
CA VAL A 257 0.74 -2.69 -5.28
C VAL A 257 -0.20 -2.55 -4.10
N ASP A 258 -0.77 -1.37 -3.90
CA ASP A 258 -1.69 -1.08 -2.80
C ASP A 258 -3.11 -0.96 -3.35
N LEU A 259 -3.93 -1.93 -3.00
CA LEU A 259 -5.32 -2.07 -3.46
C LEU A 259 -6.29 -1.81 -2.32
N VAL A 260 -7.53 -1.48 -2.65
CA VAL A 260 -8.65 -1.37 -1.70
C VAL A 260 -9.87 -2.04 -2.31
N VAL A 261 -10.81 -2.45 -1.46
CA VAL A 261 -12.11 -2.97 -1.91
C VAL A 261 -13.17 -1.90 -1.62
N ASP A 262 -13.69 -1.30 -2.69
CA ASP A 262 -14.76 -0.32 -2.63
C ASP A 262 -16.12 -1.02 -2.65
N ALA A 263 -17.06 -0.57 -1.82
CA ALA A 263 -18.38 -1.15 -1.65
C ALA A 263 -19.24 -1.11 -2.92
N LEU A 264 -18.97 -0.17 -3.84
CA LEU A 264 -19.76 0.02 -5.06
C LEU A 264 -19.00 -0.43 -6.31
N ARG A 265 -17.69 -0.16 -6.37
CA ARG A 265 -16.85 -0.40 -7.56
C ARG A 265 -16.00 -1.66 -7.45
N GLY A 266 -15.99 -2.32 -6.30
CA GLY A 266 -15.12 -3.46 -6.04
C GLY A 266 -13.65 -3.03 -5.93
N PRO A 267 -12.70 -3.90 -6.32
CA PRO A 267 -11.28 -3.61 -6.17
C PRO A 267 -10.80 -2.40 -6.96
N LEU A 268 -10.01 -1.54 -6.31
CA LEU A 268 -9.40 -0.34 -6.89
C LEU A 268 -7.92 -0.27 -6.50
N LEU A 269 -7.07 0.16 -7.43
CA LEU A 269 -5.69 0.54 -7.15
C LEU A 269 -5.61 1.94 -6.53
N LEU A 270 -4.94 2.04 -5.37
CA LEU A 270 -4.64 3.31 -4.72
C LEU A 270 -3.27 3.88 -5.10
N GLU A 271 -2.22 3.05 -4.97
CA GLU A 271 -0.85 3.45 -5.23
C GLU A 271 0.02 2.28 -5.69
N LEU A 272 1.07 2.61 -6.45
CA LEU A 272 2.18 1.72 -6.75
C LEU A 272 3.43 2.25 -6.05
N ASN A 273 4.33 1.36 -5.67
CA ASN A 273 5.55 1.72 -4.97
C ASN A 273 6.74 0.92 -5.50
N ALA A 274 7.74 1.59 -6.10
CA ALA A 274 8.96 0.94 -6.58
C ALA A 274 9.87 0.41 -5.44
N ARG A 275 9.64 0.83 -4.19
CA ARG A 275 10.49 0.52 -3.03
C ARG A 275 9.64 0.08 -1.82
N PRO A 276 8.82 -0.98 -1.95
CA PRO A 276 7.91 -1.38 -0.89
C PRO A 276 8.66 -1.87 0.36
N GLY A 277 8.19 -1.47 1.54
CA GLY A 277 8.74 -1.88 2.83
C GLY A 277 8.65 -3.40 3.09
N LEU A 278 9.46 -3.89 4.02
CA LEU A 278 9.64 -5.33 4.27
C LEU A 278 8.90 -5.86 5.52
N ALA A 279 8.17 -4.99 6.23
CA ALA A 279 7.35 -5.36 7.40
C ALA A 279 6.28 -6.42 7.07
N ILE A 280 5.91 -6.54 5.79
CA ILE A 280 5.03 -7.60 5.28
C ILE A 280 5.51 -9.01 5.61
N GLN A 281 6.83 -9.23 5.73
CA GLN A 281 7.40 -10.51 6.13
C GLN A 281 7.06 -10.86 7.58
N ILE A 282 7.10 -9.85 8.46
CA ILE A 282 6.74 -10.01 9.88
C ILE A 282 5.24 -10.30 9.99
N ALA A 283 4.39 -9.53 9.28
CA ALA A 283 2.96 -9.77 9.24
C ALA A 283 2.60 -11.18 8.76
N ASN A 284 3.36 -11.73 7.79
CA ASN A 284 3.16 -13.08 7.28
C ASN A 284 3.81 -14.19 8.12
N GLY A 285 4.70 -13.86 9.06
CA GLY A 285 5.51 -14.87 9.75
C GLY A 285 6.46 -15.64 8.81
N LYS A 286 6.75 -15.11 7.61
CA LYS A 286 7.50 -15.80 6.55
C LYS A 286 8.46 -14.86 5.82
N GLY A 287 9.61 -15.40 5.44
CA GLY A 287 10.56 -14.71 4.57
C GLY A 287 10.07 -14.57 3.14
N LEU A 288 10.45 -13.47 2.50
CA LEU A 288 10.10 -13.16 1.12
C LEU A 288 11.03 -13.86 0.11
N LEU A 289 12.29 -14.09 0.49
CA LEU A 289 13.34 -14.58 -0.41
C LEU A 289 13.00 -15.92 -1.10
N PRO A 290 12.43 -16.94 -0.44
CA PRO A 290 12.15 -18.22 -1.09
C PRO A 290 11.18 -18.08 -2.27
N ARG A 291 10.19 -17.17 -2.18
CA ARG A 291 9.24 -16.93 -3.26
C ARG A 291 9.85 -16.14 -4.40
N LEU A 292 10.72 -15.18 -4.10
CA LEU A 292 11.48 -14.47 -5.14
C LEU A 292 12.37 -15.44 -5.92
N GLN A 293 13.11 -16.29 -5.22
CA GLN A 293 13.96 -17.32 -5.84
C GLN A 293 13.17 -18.34 -6.65
N ALA A 294 11.96 -18.70 -6.20
CA ALA A 294 11.08 -19.59 -6.96
C ALA A 294 10.67 -18.98 -8.30
N VAL A 295 10.41 -17.67 -8.35
CA VAL A 295 10.15 -16.95 -9.61
C VAL A 295 11.41 -16.89 -10.48
N GLU A 296 12.58 -16.56 -9.90
CA GLU A 296 13.86 -16.53 -10.64
C GLU A 296 14.25 -17.90 -11.22
N ALA A 297 13.81 -18.99 -10.59
CA ALA A 297 14.07 -20.37 -11.04
C ALA A 297 13.17 -20.83 -12.19
N LEU A 298 12.17 -20.04 -12.61
CA LEU A 298 11.28 -20.40 -13.71
C LEU A 298 12.04 -20.41 -15.04
N ARG A 299 12.12 -21.59 -15.67
CA ARG A 299 12.72 -21.74 -17.01
C ARG A 299 11.84 -21.19 -18.13
N ARG A 300 10.52 -21.14 -17.91
CA ARG A 300 9.52 -20.62 -18.85
C ARG A 300 8.58 -19.71 -18.07
N PRO A 301 8.67 -18.38 -18.22
CA PRO A 301 7.75 -17.47 -17.56
C PRO A 301 6.33 -17.61 -18.14
N HIS A 302 5.33 -17.31 -17.31
CA HIS A 302 3.94 -17.26 -17.76
C HIS A 302 3.68 -15.90 -18.42
N LEU A 303 2.94 -15.93 -19.52
CA LEU A 303 2.77 -14.77 -20.40
C LEU A 303 1.61 -13.86 -19.97
N THR A 304 0.63 -14.38 -19.23
CA THR A 304 -0.54 -13.61 -18.82
C THR A 304 -0.54 -13.37 -17.30
N PRO A 305 -1.14 -12.26 -16.83
CA PRO A 305 -1.35 -12.00 -15.41
C PRO A 305 -2.02 -13.18 -14.70
N GLU A 306 -3.06 -13.76 -15.29
CA GLU A 306 -3.86 -14.84 -14.72
C GLU A 306 -3.02 -16.10 -14.49
N ALA A 307 -2.17 -16.46 -15.47
CA ALA A 307 -1.31 -17.64 -15.36
C ALA A 307 -0.21 -17.44 -14.31
N ARG A 308 0.32 -16.21 -14.15
CA ARG A 308 1.26 -15.89 -13.06
C ARG A 308 0.60 -15.97 -11.69
N VAL A 309 -0.64 -15.49 -11.59
CA VAL A 309 -1.44 -15.55 -10.36
C VAL A 309 -1.77 -16.98 -9.99
N GLU A 310 -2.24 -17.78 -10.94
CA GLU A 310 -2.54 -19.19 -10.70
C GLU A 310 -1.31 -19.95 -10.19
N TRP A 311 -0.16 -19.74 -10.82
CA TRP A 311 1.10 -20.32 -10.35
C TRP A 311 1.45 -19.84 -8.94
N ALA A 312 1.33 -18.55 -8.64
CA ALA A 312 1.65 -17.99 -7.33
C ALA A 312 0.74 -18.55 -6.22
N MET A 313 -0.55 -18.71 -6.50
CA MET A 313 -1.53 -19.31 -5.61
C MET A 313 -1.20 -20.78 -5.34
N GLN A 314 -0.88 -21.56 -6.38
CA GLN A 314 -0.49 -22.97 -6.24
C GLN A 314 0.80 -23.13 -5.42
N GLN A 315 1.82 -22.32 -5.69
CA GLN A 315 3.07 -22.31 -4.93
C GLN A 315 2.84 -21.94 -3.45
N ALA A 316 1.93 -21.02 -3.16
CA ALA A 316 1.59 -20.64 -1.79
C ALA A 316 0.77 -21.69 -1.04
N GLY A 317 -0.07 -22.44 -1.74
CA GLY A 317 -0.92 -23.51 -1.21
C GLY A 317 -0.21 -24.85 -1.06
N ALA A 318 0.95 -25.04 -1.69
CA ALA A 318 1.79 -26.21 -1.47
C ALA A 318 2.15 -26.31 0.02
N LYS A 319 1.92 -27.48 0.64
CA LYS A 319 2.26 -27.73 2.04
C LYS A 319 3.75 -27.40 2.24
N PRO A 320 4.10 -26.42 3.08
CA PRO A 320 5.50 -26.25 3.42
C PRO A 320 5.97 -27.52 4.12
N GLY A 321 7.11 -28.08 3.70
CA GLY A 321 7.84 -29.01 4.58
C GLY A 321 8.11 -28.28 5.89
N ASP A 322 7.94 -28.96 7.02
CA ASP A 322 7.93 -28.40 8.39
C ASP A 322 8.86 -27.18 8.58
N ILE A 323 8.30 -25.97 8.45
CA ILE A 323 8.97 -24.74 8.86
C ILE A 323 8.39 -24.34 10.21
N ASP A 324 9.21 -24.54 11.24
CA ASP A 324 9.02 -24.12 12.61
C ASP A 324 8.48 -22.67 12.68
N PRO A 325 7.27 -22.42 13.26
CA PRO A 325 6.71 -21.08 13.39
C PRO A 325 7.52 -20.29 14.41
N ALA A 326 8.60 -19.67 13.97
CA ALA A 326 9.39 -18.79 14.81
C ALA A 326 8.69 -17.42 14.96
N PRO A 327 8.75 -16.78 16.14
CA PRO A 327 8.31 -15.40 16.29
C PRO A 327 9.25 -14.48 15.49
N LEU A 328 8.86 -14.07 14.28
CA LEU A 328 9.57 -13.04 13.52
C LEU A 328 9.55 -11.66 14.21
N CYS A 329 8.86 -11.52 15.33
CA CYS A 329 8.90 -10.33 16.18
C CYS A 329 10.28 -10.06 16.82
N LEU A 330 11.24 -10.98 16.67
CA LEU A 330 12.64 -10.80 17.07
C LEU A 330 13.52 -10.19 15.96
N VAL A 331 12.95 -9.81 14.80
CA VAL A 331 13.66 -9.22 13.65
C VAL A 331 13.76 -7.68 13.74
N ASN A 332 13.52 -7.10 14.92
CA ASN A 332 13.26 -5.67 15.12
C ASN A 332 14.40 -4.68 14.78
N SER A 333 15.66 -5.08 14.57
CA SER A 333 16.73 -4.15 14.16
C SER A 333 17.15 -4.22 12.70
N ILE A 334 16.87 -5.31 11.96
CA ILE A 334 17.46 -5.48 10.61
C ILE A 334 16.54 -4.88 9.53
N LEU A 335 15.27 -4.66 9.84
CA LEU A 335 14.29 -4.05 8.94
C LEU A 335 14.09 -2.54 9.16
N SER A 336 14.63 -1.99 10.27
CA SER A 336 14.45 -0.59 10.70
C SER A 336 15.74 0.26 10.68
N GLU A 337 16.92 -0.32 10.51
CA GLU A 337 18.18 0.42 10.41
C GLU A 337 18.43 1.00 9.01
N GLN A 338 17.74 2.10 8.68
CA GLN A 338 18.29 3.13 7.78
C GLN A 338 17.58 4.50 7.82
N GLN A 339 16.64 4.75 8.76
CA GLN A 339 16.08 6.11 8.94
C GLN A 339 16.81 6.96 10.00
N ARG A 340 18.01 6.57 10.40
CA ARG A 340 18.96 7.44 11.14
C ARG A 340 20.16 7.77 10.26
N THR A 341 19.94 8.46 9.15
CA THR A 341 20.91 9.38 8.56
C THR A 341 20.14 10.64 8.17
N PRO A 342 20.56 11.83 8.64
CA PRO A 342 19.99 13.08 8.15
C PRO A 342 20.35 13.23 6.67
N ALA A 343 19.46 13.89 5.94
CA ALA A 343 19.76 14.44 4.63
C ALA A 343 20.98 15.36 4.75
N ASP A 344 22.09 14.94 4.17
CA ASP A 344 23.20 15.80 3.72
C ASP A 344 24.00 15.00 2.69
N GLY A 345 24.10 15.57 1.49
CA GLY A 345 24.75 14.99 0.30
C GLY A 345 24.03 15.38 -0.98
#